data_AF-A0A520P965-F1
#
_entry.id   AF-A0A520P965-F1
#
_cell.length_a   1.000
_cell.length_b   1.000
_cell.length_c   1.000
_cell.angle_alpha   90.00
_cell.angle_beta   90.00
_cell.angle_gamma   90.00
#
_symmetry.space_group_name_H-M   'P 1'
#
loop_
_entity.id
_entity.type
_entity.pdbx_description
1 polymer ?
#
loop_
_entity_poly.entity_id
_entity_poly.type
_entity_poly.pdbx_seq_one_letter_code
_entity_poly.pdbx_strand_id
1 'polypeptide(L)'
;MSNYDEAKQKTHQKNWAKAGVYYHTFMPTGKEGPMFCIWEAKEEVTDSDFQNFIDGPDAIGVHMGLDQPLHNHFLKIDHDLIGGDGPYPRHF
;
A
#
# COMPACT_ATOMS: atom_id res chain seq x y z
N MET A 1 -19.78 6.74 4.99
CA MET A 1 -18.61 6.63 4.10
C MET A 1 -18.88 7.58 2.94
N SER A 2 -18.38 8.80 3.08
CA SER A 2 -18.63 9.94 2.19
C SER A 2 -17.95 9.74 0.85
N ASN A 3 -18.66 10.03 -0.24
CA ASN A 3 -18.20 10.21 -1.63
C ASN A 3 -16.68 10.09 -1.81
N TYR A 4 -16.18 8.86 -1.94
CA TYR A 4 -14.86 8.65 -2.50
C TYR A 4 -15.01 8.89 -4.00
N ASP A 5 -14.52 10.05 -4.46
CA ASP A 5 -14.57 10.46 -5.85
C ASP A 5 -13.97 9.35 -6.73
N GLU A 6 -14.77 8.78 -7.62
CA GLU A 6 -14.35 7.72 -8.54
C GLU A 6 -13.11 8.13 -9.36
N ALA A 7 -12.94 9.44 -9.65
CA ALA A 7 -11.78 9.96 -10.34
C ALA A 7 -10.51 9.85 -9.47
N LYS A 8 -10.61 10.12 -8.17
CA LYS A 8 -9.52 9.90 -7.21
C LYS A 8 -9.18 8.41 -7.13
N GLN A 9 -10.18 7.54 -7.03
CA GLN A 9 -9.98 6.08 -7.01
C GLN A 9 -9.20 5.56 -8.23
N LYS A 10 -9.64 5.94 -9.44
CA LYS A 10 -8.95 5.53 -10.69
C LYS A 10 -7.53 6.08 -10.76
N THR A 11 -7.30 7.29 -10.23
CA THR A 11 -5.97 7.90 -10.19
C THR A 11 -5.03 7.10 -9.31
N HIS A 12 -5.48 6.66 -8.13
CA HIS A 12 -4.62 5.91 -7.23
C HIS A 12 -4.29 4.51 -7.74
N GLN A 13 -5.26 3.81 -8.34
CA GLN A 13 -4.99 2.51 -8.97
C GLN A 13 -3.93 2.62 -10.07
N LYS A 14 -3.93 3.70 -10.86
CA LYS A 14 -2.89 3.97 -11.86
C LYS A 14 -1.54 4.25 -11.22
N ASN A 15 -1.51 5.02 -10.14
CA ASN A 15 -0.28 5.31 -9.41
C ASN A 15 0.32 4.03 -8.81
N TRP A 16 -0.50 3.14 -8.24
CA TRP A 16 -0.07 1.84 -7.71
C TRP A 16 0.53 0.97 -8.81
N ALA A 17 -0.17 0.84 -9.94
CA ALA A 17 0.32 0.09 -11.09
C ALA A 17 1.65 0.65 -11.64
N LYS A 18 1.78 1.98 -11.70
CA LYS A 18 3.01 2.65 -12.13
C LYS A 18 4.17 2.44 -11.15
N ALA A 19 3.88 2.46 -9.85
CA ALA A 19 4.86 2.18 -8.79
C ALA A 19 5.20 0.69 -8.66
N GLY A 20 4.52 -0.20 -9.39
CA GLY A 20 4.74 -1.64 -9.31
C GLY A 20 4.28 -2.25 -7.99
N VAL A 21 3.23 -1.69 -7.39
CA VAL A 21 2.65 -2.17 -6.12
C VAL A 21 1.20 -2.57 -6.28
N TYR A 22 0.78 -3.55 -5.49
CA TYR A 22 -0.58 -4.06 -5.44
C TYR A 22 -1.07 -4.12 -4.00
N TYR A 23 -2.32 -3.73 -3.79
CA TYR A 23 -2.93 -3.68 -2.47
C TYR A 23 -3.73 -4.95 -2.17
N HIS A 24 -3.32 -5.70 -1.14
CA HIS A 24 -4.02 -6.94 -0.75
C HIS A 24 -5.11 -6.72 0.28
N THR A 25 -4.84 -5.94 1.34
CA THR A 25 -5.80 -5.85 2.45
C THR A 25 -5.67 -4.59 3.30
N PHE A 26 -6.80 -4.21 3.92
CA PHE A 26 -6.92 -3.18 4.95
C PHE A 26 -7.32 -3.80 6.29
N MET A 27 -6.51 -3.60 7.35
CA MET A 27 -6.79 -4.15 8.67
C MET A 27 -6.66 -3.06 9.75
N PRO A 28 -7.68 -2.19 9.91
CA PRO A 28 -7.69 -1.21 10.99
C PRO A 28 -7.94 -1.88 12.34
N THR A 29 -7.20 -1.49 13.38
CA THR A 29 -7.39 -2.05 14.74
C THR A 29 -8.21 -1.17 15.66
N GLY A 30 -8.50 0.07 15.27
CA GLY A 30 -9.25 1.04 16.06
C GLY A 30 -9.49 2.34 15.29
N LYS A 31 -10.28 3.25 15.87
CA LYS A 31 -10.59 4.56 15.26
C LYS A 31 -9.36 5.47 15.11
N GLU A 32 -8.41 5.33 16.03
CA GLU A 32 -7.17 6.12 16.07
C GLU A 32 -5.96 5.33 15.57
N GLY A 33 -6.17 4.09 15.09
CA GLY A 33 -5.11 3.18 14.67
C GLY A 33 -4.58 2.27 15.78
N PRO A 34 -3.48 1.54 15.51
CA PRO A 34 -2.81 1.44 14.21
C PRO A 34 -3.69 0.80 13.13
N MET A 35 -3.24 0.89 11.88
CA MET A 35 -3.85 0.19 10.75
C MET A 35 -2.75 -0.58 10.04
N PHE A 36 -3.00 -1.86 9.78
CA PHE A 36 -2.06 -2.70 9.06
C PHE A 36 -2.55 -2.89 7.63
N CYS A 37 -1.64 -2.74 6.67
CA CYS A 37 -1.89 -3.01 5.27
C CYS A 37 -0.90 -4.04 4.77
N ILE A 38 -1.35 -4.95 3.91
CA ILE A 38 -0.43 -5.79 3.13
C ILE A 38 -0.42 -5.28 1.69
N TRP A 39 0.79 -5.02 1.22
CA TRP A 39 1.08 -4.63 -0.15
C TRP A 39 2.04 -5.64 -0.73
N GLU A 40 1.86 -5.95 -2.01
CA GLU A 40 2.80 -6.69 -2.81
C GLU A 40 3.53 -5.71 -3.72
N ALA A 41 4.84 -5.88 -3.86
CA ALA A 41 5.66 -5.11 -4.77
C ALA A 41 6.28 -6.05 -5.80
N LYS A 42 6.46 -5.58 -7.03
CA LYS A 42 7.22 -6.34 -8.03
C LYS A 42 8.67 -6.52 -7.60
N GLU A 43 9.33 -7.56 -8.14
CA GLU A 43 10.71 -7.92 -7.78
C GLU A 43 11.71 -6.79 -8.00
N GLU A 44 11.47 -5.92 -8.99
CA GLU A 44 12.33 -4.76 -9.28
C GLU A 44 12.15 -3.57 -8.32
N VAL A 45 11.09 -3.54 -7.51
CA VAL A 45 10.81 -2.44 -6.58
C VAL A 45 11.69 -2.60 -5.34
N THR A 46 12.59 -1.64 -5.10
CA THR A 46 13.43 -1.67 -3.92
C THR A 46 12.66 -1.21 -2.67
N ASP A 47 13.17 -1.56 -1.49
CA ASP A 47 12.62 -1.10 -0.21
C ASP A 47 12.56 0.44 -0.14
N SER A 48 13.55 1.13 -0.72
CA SER A 48 13.55 2.59 -0.82
C SER A 48 12.51 3.13 -1.80
N ASP A 49 12.29 2.45 -2.93
CA ASP A 49 11.26 2.86 -3.89
C ASP A 49 9.87 2.75 -3.27
N PHE A 50 9.63 1.67 -2.52
CA PHE A 50 8.37 1.47 -1.80
C PHE A 50 8.15 2.54 -0.73
N GLN A 51 9.15 2.80 0.12
CA GLN A 51 9.05 3.83 1.17
C GLN A 51 8.84 5.22 0.55
N ASN A 52 9.60 5.58 -0.49
CA ASN A 52 9.42 6.85 -1.20
C ASN A 52 8.03 6.98 -1.83
N PHE A 53 7.48 5.88 -2.33
CA PHE A 53 6.11 5.86 -2.85
C PHE A 53 5.11 6.16 -1.73
N ILE A 54 5.10 5.41 -0.63
CA ILE A 54 4.10 5.56 0.45
C ILE A 54 4.20 6.86 1.23
N ASP A 55 5.33 7.57 1.16
CA ASP A 55 5.51 8.92 1.74
C ASP A 55 5.21 10.04 0.72
N GLY A 56 5.10 9.67 -0.55
CA GLY A 56 4.99 10.59 -1.68
C GLY A 56 3.55 11.02 -1.99
N PRO A 57 3.40 12.12 -2.73
CA PRO A 57 2.09 12.65 -3.11
C PRO A 57 1.28 11.69 -4.01
N ASP A 58 1.95 10.76 -4.69
CA ASP A 58 1.31 9.76 -5.55
C ASP A 58 0.63 8.62 -4.76
N ALA A 59 0.95 8.46 -3.48
CA ALA A 59 0.37 7.47 -2.57
C ALA A 59 -0.90 7.95 -1.85
N ILE A 60 -1.57 8.98 -2.35
CA ILE A 60 -2.88 9.43 -1.86
C ILE A 60 -3.93 8.30 -1.67
N GLY A 61 -3.86 7.21 -2.45
CA GLY A 61 -4.66 6.00 -2.18
C GLY A 61 -4.25 5.22 -0.92
N VAL A 62 -2.95 5.15 -0.63
CA VAL A 62 -2.39 4.63 0.64
C VAL A 62 -2.83 5.53 1.81
N HIS A 63 -2.95 6.83 1.56
CA HIS A 63 -3.42 7.82 2.53
C HIS A 63 -4.95 7.89 2.65
N MET A 64 -5.69 6.91 2.11
CA MET A 64 -7.15 6.87 2.19
C MET A 64 -7.83 8.11 1.58
N GLY A 65 -7.18 8.76 0.61
CA GLY A 65 -7.66 9.98 -0.03
C GLY A 65 -7.47 11.26 0.78
N LEU A 66 -6.69 11.23 1.87
CA LEU A 66 -6.35 12.40 2.67
C LEU A 66 -5.36 13.32 1.94
N ASP A 67 -5.51 14.63 2.14
CA ASP A 67 -4.63 15.64 1.54
C ASP A 67 -3.24 15.67 2.20
N GLN A 68 -3.12 15.15 3.43
CA GLN A 68 -1.86 14.98 4.13
C GLN A 68 -1.53 13.48 4.23
N PRO A 69 -0.27 13.08 3.99
CA PRO A 69 0.18 11.71 4.18
C PRO A 69 -0.11 11.17 5.57
N LEU A 70 -0.51 9.90 5.64
CA LEU A 70 -0.43 9.14 6.88
C LEU A 70 1.05 8.93 7.25
N HIS A 71 1.33 8.87 8.55
CA HIS A 71 2.66 8.49 9.03
C HIS A 71 2.82 6.96 8.87
N ASN A 72 3.34 6.54 7.72
CA ASN A 72 3.48 5.14 7.36
C ASN A 72 4.85 4.59 7.78
N HIS A 73 4.88 3.34 8.24
CA HIS A 73 6.11 2.59 8.48
C HIS A 73 6.10 1.32 7.62
N PHE A 74 7.05 1.21 6.70
CA PHE A 74 7.26 0.00 5.92
C PHE A 74 7.97 -1.07 6.76
N LEU A 75 7.47 -2.30 6.65
CA LEU A 75 8.13 -3.51 7.15
C LEU A 75 8.06 -4.57 6.05
N LYS A 76 9.23 -5.02 5.58
CA LYS A 76 9.32 -6.10 4.61
C LYS A 76 8.96 -7.42 5.28
N ILE A 77 8.08 -8.19 4.65
CA ILE A 77 7.78 -9.56 5.08
C ILE A 77 8.91 -10.45 4.56
N ASP A 78 9.59 -11.12 5.48
CA ASP A 78 10.53 -12.17 5.14
C ASP A 78 9.76 -13.45 4.79
N HIS A 79 9.78 -13.82 3.51
CA HIS A 79 9.06 -14.98 3.01
C HIS A 79 9.60 -16.30 3.61
N ASP A 80 10.88 -16.35 3.99
CA ASP A 80 11.46 -17.56 4.58
C ASP A 80 10.83 -17.87 5.95
N LEU A 81 10.37 -16.85 6.67
CA LEU A 81 9.70 -17.01 7.97
C LEU A 81 8.26 -17.55 7.85
N ILE A 82 7.69 -17.56 6.64
CA ILE A 82 6.31 -17.98 6.38
C ILE A 82 6.22 -19.17 5.41
N GLY A 83 7.35 -19.82 5.13
CA GLY A 83 7.40 -21.05 4.31
C GLY A 83 7.66 -20.81 2.81
N GLY A 84 8.16 -19.64 2.44
CA GLY A 84 8.60 -19.28 1.08
C GLY A 84 7.56 -18.52 0.25
N ASP A 85 6.27 -18.79 0.47
CA ASP A 85 5.18 -18.07 -0.19
C ASP A 85 4.67 -16.90 0.66
N GLY A 86 4.23 -15.83 0.00
CA GLY A 86 3.59 -14.68 0.65
C GLY A 86 2.24 -15.05 1.32
N PRO A 87 1.73 -14.20 2.23
CA PRO A 87 0.48 -14.46 2.95
C PRO A 87 -0.79 -14.37 2.07
N TYR A 88 -0.65 -13.93 0.82
CA TYR A 88 -1.71 -13.83 -0.19
C TYR A 88 -1.26 -14.46 -1.50
N PRO A 89 -2.20 -14.93 -2.35
CA PRO A 89 -1.87 -15.32 -3.72
C PRO A 89 -1.15 -14.18 -4.46
N ARG A 90 -0.07 -14.51 -5.17
CA ARG A 90 0.72 -13.52 -5.92
C ARG A 90 -0.14 -12.84 -6.99
N HIS A 91 -0.06 -11.52 -7.05
CA HIS A 91 -0.60 -10.72 -8.13
C HIS A 91 0.39 -10.56 -9.29
N PHE A 92 1.69 -10.43 -8.97
CA PHE A 92 2.81 -10.33 -9.91
C PHE A 92 3.61 -11.64 -10.01
#